data_AF-A0A2N2NIG4-F1
#
_entry.id   AF-A0A2N2NIG4-F1
#
_cell.length_a   1.000
_cell.length_b   1.000
_cell.length_c   1.000
_cell.angle_alpha   90.00
_cell.angle_beta   90.00
_cell.angle_gamma   90.00
#
_symmetry.space_group_name_H-M   'P 1'
#
loop_
_entity.id
_entity.type
_entity.pdbx_description
1 polymer ?
#
loop_
_entity_poly.entity_id
_entity_poly.type
_entity_poly.pdbx_seq_one_letter_code
_entity_poly.pdbx_strand_id
1 'polypeptide(L)'
;MKFFKLSLFFVALSTVIIGCTPKTKPITSTEEMIVSTQTLEAYPIPGYPSPYSSEVGYPAFPTFAAEIAYPIVTPTKDPKMNGPKFEINEPVVGGSKIVTGTGPANVPIILIDVTEMGALLGQTIIDKNGEFIFNLDEELIAYNAIGLQIGDLSSTDLKYEDFTYSEEYIDRPLIGIVFDIAPVIQP
;
A
#
# COMPACT_ATOMS: atom_id res chain seq x y z
N MET A 1 62.73 16.14 -9.80
CA MET A 1 62.11 17.48 -10.02
C MET A 1 60.69 17.23 -10.49
N LYS A 2 59.58 17.66 -9.89
CA LYS A 2 59.27 18.64 -8.84
C LYS A 2 58.11 18.07 -8.00
N PHE A 3 58.21 18.17 -6.68
CA PHE A 3 57.10 18.04 -5.74
C PHE A 3 56.33 19.38 -5.71
N PHE A 4 54.99 19.36 -5.70
CA PHE A 4 54.19 20.57 -5.54
C PHE A 4 53.10 20.36 -4.48
N LYS A 5 53.42 20.85 -3.27
CA LYS A 5 52.61 21.44 -2.17
C LYS A 5 51.12 21.07 -2.12
N LEU A 6 50.64 20.34 -1.11
CA LEU A 6 50.39 20.79 0.28
C LEU A 6 49.66 22.15 0.36
N SER A 7 48.34 22.10 0.45
CA SER A 7 47.51 23.20 0.97
C SER A 7 46.76 22.71 2.20
N LEU A 8 47.32 23.09 3.34
CA LEU A 8 46.76 22.99 4.68
C LEU A 8 45.98 24.29 4.90
N PHE A 9 44.65 24.25 4.99
CA PHE A 9 43.88 25.36 5.55
C PHE A 9 43.31 24.95 6.90
N PHE A 10 43.81 25.67 7.88
CA PHE A 10 43.51 25.66 9.30
C PHE A 10 42.30 26.57 9.57
N VAL A 11 41.73 26.46 10.78
CA VAL A 11 40.82 27.42 11.45
C VAL A 11 39.32 27.22 11.15
N ALA A 12 38.39 27.22 12.12
CA ALA A 12 38.36 26.99 13.56
C ALA A 12 36.87 27.02 13.97
N LEU A 13 36.52 26.23 14.99
CA LEU A 13 35.79 26.70 16.18
C LEU A 13 34.44 27.43 15.96
N SER A 14 33.33 26.73 16.19
CA SER A 14 32.28 27.25 17.08
C SER A 14 31.42 26.13 17.67
N THR A 15 31.65 25.88 18.96
CA THR A 15 30.82 25.15 19.90
C THR A 15 29.61 26.00 20.36
N VAL A 16 28.67 25.32 21.07
CA VAL A 16 27.54 25.83 21.90
C VAL A 16 26.22 25.86 21.12
N ILE A 17 25.11 25.20 21.50
CA ILE A 17 24.31 25.23 22.76
C ILE A 17 23.43 23.94 22.81
N ILE A 18 23.51 23.06 23.82
CA ILE A 18 22.65 22.94 25.03
C ILE A 18 21.13 22.86 24.80
N GLY A 19 20.57 21.65 24.99
CA GLY A 19 19.44 21.35 25.90
C GLY A 19 18.00 21.52 25.41
N CYS A 20 17.19 20.45 25.40
CA CYS A 20 16.30 20.08 26.51
C CYS A 20 15.42 18.87 26.13
N THR A 21 15.52 17.78 26.88
CA THR A 21 14.60 16.63 26.84
C THR A 21 13.41 16.85 27.77
N PRO A 22 12.16 16.61 27.36
CA PRO A 22 11.11 16.26 28.30
C PRO A 22 11.07 14.73 28.52
N LYS A 23 11.46 14.31 29.73
CA LYS A 23 11.02 13.03 30.31
C LYS A 23 9.53 13.14 30.60
N THR A 24 8.70 12.33 29.94
CA THR A 24 7.36 12.02 30.44
C THR A 24 7.32 10.55 30.84
N LYS A 25 6.95 10.34 32.11
CA LYS A 25 6.80 9.05 32.78
C LYS A 25 5.76 8.14 32.10
N PRO A 26 5.86 6.82 32.29
CA PRO A 26 4.93 5.84 31.73
C PRO A 26 3.54 6.03 32.33
N ILE A 27 2.53 6.12 31.46
CA ILE A 27 1.12 6.03 31.84
C ILE A 27 0.79 4.54 31.82
N THR A 28 0.85 3.92 33.00
CA THR A 28 0.14 2.68 33.29
C THR A 28 -1.35 2.99 33.30
N SER A 29 -2.07 2.67 32.24
CA SER A 29 -3.53 2.57 32.27
C SER A 29 -3.89 1.09 32.21
N THR A 30 -4.09 0.52 33.39
CA THR A 30 -4.89 -0.68 33.56
C THR A 30 -6.35 -0.22 33.41
N GLU A 31 -6.92 -0.37 32.23
CA GLU A 31 -8.38 -0.30 32.07
C GLU A 31 -8.91 -1.69 31.76
N GLU A 32 -9.76 -2.12 32.68
CA GLU A 32 -10.38 -3.43 32.77
C GLU A 32 -11.33 -3.64 31.60
N MET A 33 -11.33 -4.86 31.05
CA MET A 33 -12.33 -5.31 30.09
C MET A 33 -13.71 -5.30 30.74
N ILE A 34 -14.58 -4.38 30.32
CA ILE A 34 -16.01 -4.47 30.62
C ILE A 34 -16.70 -5.16 29.43
N VAL A 35 -16.96 -6.46 29.59
CA VAL A 35 -17.80 -7.25 28.70
C VAL A 35 -19.25 -6.82 28.89
N SER A 36 -19.83 -6.14 27.90
CA SER A 36 -21.26 -5.81 27.87
C SER A 36 -22.04 -6.97 27.24
N THR A 37 -22.70 -7.78 28.05
CA THR A 37 -23.75 -8.70 27.59
C THR A 37 -25.08 -7.98 27.61
N GLN A 38 -25.59 -7.57 26.45
CA GLN A 38 -26.96 -7.04 26.33
C GLN A 38 -27.94 -8.16 26.01
N THR A 39 -28.82 -8.43 26.97
CA THR A 39 -30.02 -9.25 26.85
C THR A 39 -31.14 -8.38 26.27
N LEU A 40 -31.75 -8.79 25.16
CA LEU A 40 -32.89 -8.10 24.55
C LEU A 40 -34.19 -8.56 25.21
N GLU A 41 -34.74 -7.77 26.13
CA GLU A 41 -36.10 -7.94 26.64
C GLU A 41 -37.06 -7.09 25.79
N ALA A 42 -38.02 -7.76 25.15
CA ALA A 42 -39.04 -7.14 24.31
C ALA A 42 -40.22 -6.66 25.16
N TYR A 43 -40.65 -5.41 24.98
CA TYR A 43 -41.88 -4.88 25.57
C TYR A 43 -43.00 -4.71 24.51
N PRO A 44 -44.26 -5.07 24.83
CA PRO A 44 -45.38 -4.95 23.91
C PRO A 44 -45.91 -3.52 23.79
N ILE A 45 -46.26 -3.10 22.57
CA ILE A 45 -46.86 -1.79 22.28
C ILE A 45 -48.38 -1.95 22.09
N PRO A 46 -49.24 -1.38 22.95
CA PRO A 46 -50.69 -1.45 22.78
C PRO A 46 -51.24 -0.27 21.95
N GLY A 47 -52.07 -0.59 20.96
CA GLY A 47 -53.06 0.34 20.41
C GLY A 47 -52.88 0.68 18.94
N TYR A 48 -53.39 -0.15 18.04
CA TYR A 48 -53.92 0.32 16.76
C TYR A 48 -55.21 -0.44 16.40
N PRO A 49 -56.33 0.28 16.17
CA PRO A 49 -57.55 -0.32 15.68
C PRO A 49 -57.46 -0.65 14.18
N SER A 50 -57.94 -1.83 13.81
CA SER A 50 -58.31 -2.20 12.45
C SER A 50 -59.79 -1.89 12.25
N PRO A 51 -60.19 -1.21 11.15
CA PRO A 51 -61.11 -1.88 10.22
C PRO A 51 -61.02 -1.40 8.74
N TYR A 52 -61.14 -2.35 7.82
CA TYR A 52 -61.62 -2.33 6.43
C TYR A 52 -61.88 -1.01 5.66
N SER A 53 -61.35 -1.01 4.41
CA SER A 53 -61.88 -0.42 3.15
C SER A 53 -61.83 1.11 3.02
N SER A 54 -61.40 1.76 1.94
CA SER A 54 -61.08 1.42 0.54
C SER A 54 -60.18 2.53 -0.06
N GLU A 55 -59.43 2.19 -1.11
CA GLU A 55 -59.05 3.10 -2.20
C GLU A 55 -58.05 4.25 -1.89
N VAL A 56 -56.77 3.91 -1.79
CA VAL A 56 -55.70 4.74 -2.39
C VAL A 56 -54.70 3.79 -3.01
N GLY A 57 -54.66 3.76 -4.34
CA GLY A 57 -53.85 2.84 -5.13
C GLY A 57 -52.36 3.01 -4.86
N TYR A 58 -51.74 1.98 -4.28
CA TYR A 58 -50.32 1.75 -4.56
C TYR A 58 -50.20 1.50 -6.06
N PRO A 59 -49.22 2.09 -6.77
CA PRO A 59 -48.94 1.66 -8.12
C PRO A 59 -48.65 0.16 -8.06
N ALA A 60 -49.37 -0.61 -8.89
CA ALA A 60 -49.04 -2.00 -9.12
C ALA A 60 -47.56 -2.07 -9.49
N PHE A 61 -46.81 -2.98 -8.85
CA PHE A 61 -45.49 -3.34 -9.33
C PHE A 61 -45.62 -3.69 -10.81
N PRO A 62 -44.85 -3.07 -11.72
CA PRO A 62 -44.84 -3.55 -13.09
C PRO A 62 -44.42 -5.01 -13.03
N THR A 63 -45.22 -5.89 -13.65
CA THR A 63 -44.73 -7.21 -14.05
C THR A 63 -43.46 -6.96 -14.83
N PHE A 64 -42.30 -7.32 -14.27
CA PHE A 64 -41.03 -7.18 -14.95
C PHE A 64 -41.11 -8.02 -16.23
N ALA A 65 -41.33 -7.34 -17.36
CA ALA A 65 -41.02 -7.89 -18.67
C ALA A 65 -39.57 -8.35 -18.59
N ALA A 66 -39.29 -9.56 -19.09
CA ALA A 66 -38.00 -10.22 -19.05
C ALA A 66 -36.87 -9.19 -19.13
N GLU A 67 -36.12 -9.05 -18.04
CA GLU A 67 -34.99 -8.14 -17.98
C GLU A 67 -34.09 -8.46 -19.16
N ILE A 68 -33.94 -7.50 -20.06
CA ILE A 68 -32.98 -7.59 -21.15
C ILE A 68 -31.63 -7.49 -20.44
N ALA A 69 -31.04 -8.65 -20.12
CA ALA A 69 -29.71 -8.71 -19.55
C ALA A 69 -28.80 -7.93 -20.51
N TYR A 70 -28.16 -6.88 -19.99
CA TYR A 70 -27.08 -6.24 -20.71
C TYR A 70 -26.08 -7.34 -21.08
N PRO A 71 -25.58 -7.39 -22.33
CA PRO A 71 -24.52 -8.33 -22.64
C PRO A 71 -23.36 -8.04 -21.71
N ILE A 72 -23.09 -8.98 -20.78
CA ILE A 72 -21.83 -9.01 -20.06
C ILE A 72 -20.82 -9.38 -21.13
N VAL A 73 -20.18 -8.38 -21.71
CA VAL A 73 -18.95 -8.58 -22.47
C VAL A 73 -17.92 -8.93 -21.40
N THR A 74 -17.77 -10.21 -21.08
CA THR A 74 -16.58 -10.65 -20.39
C THR A 74 -15.42 -10.31 -21.34
N PRO A 75 -14.49 -9.42 -20.98
CA PRO A 75 -13.32 -9.21 -21.81
C PRO A 75 -12.70 -10.59 -21.99
N THR A 76 -12.60 -11.03 -23.24
CA THR A 76 -11.88 -12.26 -23.54
C THR A 76 -10.44 -11.96 -23.16
N LYS A 77 -10.02 -12.49 -22.01
CA LYS A 77 -8.65 -12.35 -21.51
C LYS A 77 -7.75 -12.94 -22.59
N ASP A 78 -7.05 -12.09 -23.33
CA ASP A 78 -6.04 -12.55 -24.27
C ASP A 78 -4.97 -13.25 -23.42
N PRO A 79 -4.73 -14.56 -23.61
CA PRO A 79 -3.73 -15.29 -22.83
C PRO A 79 -2.30 -14.73 -23.00
N LYS A 80 -2.07 -13.81 -23.95
CA LYS A 80 -0.81 -13.07 -24.10
C LYS A 80 -0.68 -11.82 -23.23
N MET A 81 -1.74 -11.39 -22.54
CA MET A 81 -1.74 -10.15 -21.75
C MET A 81 -1.46 -10.45 -20.27
N ASN A 82 -0.41 -11.22 -19.99
CA ASN A 82 0.16 -11.29 -18.66
C ASN A 82 1.40 -10.39 -18.65
N GLY A 83 1.34 -9.35 -17.83
CA GLY A 83 2.45 -8.43 -17.59
C GLY A 83 3.66 -9.16 -17.01
N PRO A 84 4.83 -8.51 -17.04
CA PRO A 84 6.03 -9.10 -16.49
C PRO A 84 5.94 -9.43 -15.00
N LYS A 85 6.73 -10.39 -14.53
CA LYS A 85 6.81 -10.70 -13.10
C LYS A 85 7.75 -9.74 -12.37
N PHE A 86 7.36 -9.35 -11.16
CA PHE A 86 8.19 -8.68 -10.18
C PHE A 86 8.13 -9.47 -8.87
N GLU A 87 9.22 -9.50 -8.13
CA GLU A 87 9.29 -10.29 -6.90
C GLU A 87 10.25 -9.64 -5.90
N ILE A 88 9.79 -9.40 -4.69
CA ILE A 88 10.61 -9.00 -3.53
C ILE A 88 11.17 -10.28 -2.90
N ASN A 89 12.48 -10.29 -2.64
CA ASN A 89 13.10 -11.42 -1.94
C ASN A 89 12.66 -11.41 -0.46
N GLU A 90 11.99 -12.49 -0.07
CA GLU A 90 11.61 -12.75 1.32
C GLU A 90 12.60 -13.69 2.05
N PRO A 91 12.72 -13.60 3.38
CA PRO A 91 11.98 -12.69 4.26
C PRO A 91 12.52 -11.26 4.24
N VAL A 92 11.61 -10.30 4.31
CA VAL A 92 11.95 -8.89 4.54
C VAL A 92 11.93 -8.60 6.03
N VAL A 93 13.05 -8.16 6.59
CA VAL A 93 13.22 -8.03 8.04
C VAL A 93 13.19 -6.56 8.46
N GLY A 94 12.45 -6.25 9.52
CA GLY A 94 12.41 -4.92 10.13
C GLY A 94 13.77 -4.50 10.68
N GLY A 95 14.08 -3.21 10.62
CA GLY A 95 15.42 -2.68 10.92
C GLY A 95 16.39 -2.74 9.73
N SER A 96 16.06 -3.49 8.67
CA SER A 96 16.87 -3.50 7.45
C SER A 96 16.74 -2.17 6.68
N LYS A 97 17.82 -1.78 6.01
CA LYS A 97 17.84 -0.70 5.00
C LYS A 97 18.03 -1.21 3.58
N ILE A 98 18.04 -2.53 3.41
CA ILE A 98 18.28 -3.18 2.12
C ILE A 98 17.07 -4.04 1.80
N VAL A 99 16.54 -3.84 0.60
CA VAL A 99 15.51 -4.69 -0.01
C VAL A 99 16.04 -5.13 -1.37
N THR A 100 15.89 -6.41 -1.67
CA THR A 100 16.34 -6.99 -2.94
C THR A 100 15.20 -7.75 -3.59
N GLY A 101 15.34 -8.05 -4.86
CA GLY A 101 14.35 -8.82 -5.60
C GLY A 101 14.67 -8.88 -7.07
N THR A 102 13.68 -9.32 -7.85
CA THR A 102 13.82 -9.51 -9.29
C THR A 102 12.67 -8.88 -10.08
N GLY A 103 12.93 -8.60 -11.35
CA GLY A 103 11.93 -8.13 -12.30
C GLY A 103 12.55 -7.87 -13.68
N PRO A 104 11.85 -7.15 -14.57
CA PRO A 104 12.34 -6.94 -15.93
C PRO A 104 13.49 -5.93 -15.95
N ALA A 105 14.50 -6.22 -16.75
CA ALA A 105 15.69 -5.41 -16.84
C ALA A 105 15.41 -3.96 -17.29
N ASN A 106 16.15 -3.02 -16.73
CA ASN A 106 16.10 -1.59 -17.02
C ASN A 106 14.74 -0.94 -16.76
N VAL A 107 13.92 -1.52 -15.88
CA VAL A 107 12.67 -0.90 -15.42
C VAL A 107 12.93 -0.05 -14.18
N PRO A 108 12.66 1.27 -14.20
CA PRO A 108 12.60 2.09 -13.01
C PRO A 108 11.46 1.64 -12.10
N ILE A 109 11.74 1.44 -10.82
CA ILE A 109 10.79 0.96 -9.81
C ILE A 109 10.87 1.81 -8.54
N ILE A 110 9.74 1.81 -7.83
CA ILE A 110 9.55 2.51 -6.57
C ILE A 110 9.20 1.47 -5.51
N LEU A 111 9.81 1.59 -4.34
CA LEU A 111 9.40 0.87 -3.14
C LEU A 111 8.53 1.79 -2.29
N ILE A 112 7.36 1.28 -1.90
CA ILE A 112 6.38 2.00 -1.07
C ILE A 112 6.05 1.23 0.20
N ASP A 113 5.62 1.94 1.23
CA ASP A 113 4.93 1.37 2.38
C ASP A 113 3.42 1.28 2.07
N VAL A 114 2.93 0.05 1.93
CA VAL A 114 1.54 -0.26 1.58
C VAL A 114 0.61 -0.09 2.78
N THR A 115 1.13 -0.16 4.01
CA THR A 115 0.38 0.10 5.24
C THR A 115 0.15 1.60 5.43
N GLU A 116 1.14 2.42 5.06
CA GLU A 116 1.10 3.88 5.17
C GLU A 116 0.65 4.58 3.88
N MET A 117 -0.44 4.10 3.28
CA MET A 117 -1.08 4.71 2.10
C MET A 117 -0.14 4.92 0.90
N GLY A 118 0.86 4.05 0.72
CA GLY A 118 1.81 4.14 -0.39
C GLY A 118 2.94 5.16 -0.16
N ALA A 119 3.32 5.42 1.09
CA ALA A 119 4.44 6.30 1.40
C ALA A 119 5.73 5.83 0.70
N LEU A 120 6.44 6.77 0.05
CA LEU A 120 7.67 6.47 -0.68
C LEU A 120 8.79 6.06 0.28
N LEU A 121 9.35 4.86 0.09
CA LEU A 121 10.52 4.38 0.83
C LEU A 121 11.82 4.51 0.03
N GLY A 122 11.76 4.32 -1.28
CA GLY A 122 12.95 4.40 -2.13
C GLY A 122 12.65 4.21 -3.61
N GLN A 123 13.63 4.48 -4.46
CA GLN A 123 13.55 4.30 -5.91
C GLN A 123 14.85 3.66 -6.41
N THR A 124 14.74 2.81 -7.43
CA THR A 124 15.90 2.20 -8.09
C THR A 124 15.56 1.80 -9.51
N ILE A 125 16.53 1.30 -10.25
CA ILE A 125 16.32 0.73 -11.59
C ILE A 125 16.77 -0.73 -11.53
N ILE A 126 15.92 -1.63 -12.04
CA ILE A 126 16.27 -3.05 -12.16
C ILE A 126 17.45 -3.20 -13.12
N ASP A 127 18.47 -3.93 -12.71
CA ASP A 127 19.68 -4.07 -13.49
C ASP A 127 19.46 -4.94 -14.75
N LYS A 128 20.51 -5.07 -15.58
CA LYS A 128 20.47 -5.86 -16.80
C LYS A 128 20.27 -7.37 -16.58
N ASN A 129 20.53 -7.86 -15.37
CA ASN A 129 20.35 -9.27 -15.01
C ASN A 129 18.93 -9.53 -14.48
N GLY A 130 18.12 -8.48 -14.32
CA GLY A 130 16.78 -8.58 -13.75
C GLY A 130 16.77 -8.55 -12.22
N GLU A 131 17.85 -8.11 -11.58
CA GLU A 131 17.96 -7.99 -10.13
C GLU A 131 17.89 -6.51 -9.72
N PHE A 132 17.29 -6.23 -8.58
CA PHE A 132 17.30 -4.89 -7.99
C PHE A 132 17.75 -4.89 -6.54
N ILE A 133 18.30 -3.75 -6.14
CA ILE A 133 18.66 -3.46 -4.75
C ILE A 133 18.17 -2.04 -4.44
N PHE A 134 17.36 -1.92 -3.40
CA PHE A 134 17.06 -0.65 -2.75
C PHE A 134 18.02 -0.43 -1.59
N ASN A 135 18.62 0.76 -1.54
CA ASN A 135 19.36 1.25 -0.39
C ASN A 135 18.51 2.37 0.23
N LEU A 136 17.85 2.07 1.35
CA LEU A 136 16.89 2.96 1.99
C LEU A 136 17.59 3.93 2.93
N ASP A 137 17.06 5.15 3.00
CA ASP A 137 17.53 6.16 3.95
C ASP A 137 17.11 5.82 5.39
N GLU A 138 15.89 5.30 5.53
CA GLU A 138 15.27 4.89 6.80
C GLU A 138 15.17 3.37 6.90
N GLU A 139 15.11 2.87 8.13
CA GLU A 139 14.95 1.44 8.39
C GLU A 139 13.51 1.00 8.18
N LEU A 140 13.32 -0.22 7.67
CA LEU A 140 11.98 -0.79 7.54
C LEU A 140 11.33 -1.00 8.91
N ILE A 141 10.07 -0.61 9.01
CA ILE A 141 9.27 -0.79 10.22
C ILE A 141 8.68 -2.21 10.22
N ALA A 142 8.97 -2.99 11.26
CA ALA A 142 8.39 -4.31 11.41
C ALA A 142 6.85 -4.25 11.48
N TYR A 143 6.19 -5.28 10.95
CA TYR A 143 4.74 -5.42 10.81
C TYR A 143 4.08 -4.53 9.74
N ASN A 144 4.83 -3.64 9.09
CA ASN A 144 4.34 -2.99 7.88
C ASN A 144 4.44 -3.95 6.68
N ALA A 145 3.81 -3.58 5.58
CA ALA A 145 3.96 -4.26 4.31
C ALA A 145 4.56 -3.30 3.29
N ILE A 146 5.55 -3.76 2.54
CA ILE A 146 6.16 -2.98 1.46
C ILE A 146 5.67 -3.49 0.11
N GLY A 147 5.65 -2.63 -0.89
CA GLY A 147 5.20 -2.98 -2.23
C GLY A 147 6.04 -2.33 -3.33
N LEU A 148 6.02 -2.96 -4.50
CA LEU A 148 6.67 -2.45 -5.71
C LEU A 148 5.68 -1.70 -6.59
N GLN A 149 6.10 -0.55 -7.11
CA GLN A 149 5.41 0.21 -8.16
C GLN A 149 6.37 0.56 -9.30
N ILE A 150 5.82 0.91 -10.46
CA ILE A 150 6.58 1.42 -11.60
C ILE A 150 6.98 2.86 -11.29
N GLY A 151 8.23 3.18 -11.60
CA GLY A 151 8.77 4.54 -11.51
C GLY A 151 8.50 5.38 -12.74
N ASP A 152 9.32 6.41 -12.92
CA ASP A 152 9.28 7.24 -14.11
C ASP A 152 9.90 6.51 -15.31
N LEU A 153 9.05 6.19 -16.30
CA LEU A 153 9.46 5.50 -17.53
C LEU A 153 9.98 6.45 -18.62
N SER A 154 9.97 7.77 -18.41
CA SER A 154 10.30 8.79 -19.43
C SER A 154 11.70 8.65 -20.05
N SER A 155 12.61 7.96 -19.36
CA SER A 155 13.98 7.68 -19.78
C SER A 155 14.16 6.32 -20.46
N THR A 156 13.09 5.57 -20.68
CA THR A 156 13.09 4.21 -21.24
C THR A 156 12.20 4.13 -22.48
N ASP A 157 12.34 3.04 -23.25
CA ASP A 157 11.43 2.73 -24.36
C ASP A 157 10.13 2.04 -23.90
N LEU A 158 9.98 1.81 -22.58
CA LEU A 158 8.85 1.12 -21.97
C LEU A 158 7.65 2.05 -21.83
N LYS A 159 6.45 1.46 -21.81
CA LYS A 159 5.21 2.21 -21.63
C LYS A 159 4.39 1.65 -20.47
N TYR A 160 3.54 2.47 -19.88
CA TYR A 160 2.66 2.04 -18.79
C TYR A 160 1.69 0.93 -19.22
N GLU A 161 1.31 0.89 -20.50
CA GLU A 161 0.46 -0.16 -21.06
C GLU A 161 1.10 -1.56 -20.98
N ASP A 162 2.44 -1.63 -20.92
CA ASP A 162 3.19 -2.89 -20.80
C ASP A 162 3.04 -3.53 -19.40
N PHE A 163 2.51 -2.77 -18.43
CA PHE A 163 2.36 -3.17 -17.03
C PHE A 163 0.90 -3.12 -16.52
N THR A 164 -0.09 -3.03 -17.42
CA THR A 164 -1.49 -2.78 -17.00
C THR A 164 -2.18 -4.00 -16.39
N TYR A 165 -1.83 -5.22 -16.82
CA TYR A 165 -2.54 -6.43 -16.41
C TYR A 165 -1.58 -7.57 -16.08
N SER A 166 -1.71 -8.14 -14.90
CA SER A 166 -1.19 -9.46 -14.52
C SER A 166 -2.12 -10.04 -13.46
N GLU A 167 -2.12 -11.36 -13.30
CA GLU A 167 -2.84 -12.00 -12.18
C GLU A 167 -2.20 -11.71 -10.83
N GLU A 168 -0.91 -11.37 -10.83
CA GLU A 168 -0.13 -11.08 -9.62
C GLU A 168 -0.25 -9.62 -9.19
N TYR A 169 -0.71 -8.73 -10.09
CA TYR A 169 -0.80 -7.31 -9.79
C TYR A 169 -2.05 -6.99 -8.99
N ILE A 170 -1.90 -6.12 -8.00
CA ILE A 170 -2.98 -5.74 -7.09
C ILE A 170 -3.25 -4.25 -7.27
N ASP A 171 -4.45 -3.91 -7.75
CA ASP A 171 -4.92 -2.53 -7.73
C ASP A 171 -5.39 -2.16 -6.32
N ARG A 172 -4.66 -1.23 -5.69
CA ARG A 172 -4.92 -0.76 -4.33
C ARG A 172 -5.55 0.62 -4.39
N PRO A 173 -6.78 0.82 -3.86
CA PRO A 173 -7.40 2.13 -3.82
C PRO A 173 -6.47 3.19 -3.23
N LEU A 174 -6.37 4.34 -3.90
CA LEU A 174 -5.53 5.50 -3.53
C LEU A 174 -4.00 5.29 -3.61
N ILE A 175 -3.52 4.07 -3.86
CA ILE A 175 -2.09 3.74 -4.05
C ILE A 175 -1.81 3.45 -5.54
N GLY A 176 -2.75 2.78 -6.22
CA GLY A 176 -2.62 2.31 -7.60
C GLY A 176 -2.18 0.85 -7.70
N ILE A 177 -1.63 0.48 -8.86
CA ILE A 177 -1.16 -0.87 -9.14
C ILE A 177 0.12 -1.15 -8.33
N VAL A 178 0.11 -2.25 -7.59
CA VAL A 178 1.25 -2.79 -6.86
C VAL A 178 1.62 -4.14 -7.45
N PHE A 179 2.88 -4.31 -7.83
CA PHE A 179 3.35 -5.47 -8.60
C PHE A 179 3.68 -6.68 -7.74
N ASP A 180 4.12 -6.43 -6.51
CA ASP A 180 4.34 -7.43 -5.48
C ASP A 180 4.27 -6.77 -4.09
N ILE A 181 3.90 -7.54 -3.07
CA ILE A 181 3.77 -7.09 -1.68
C ILE A 181 4.44 -8.09 -0.76
N ALA A 182 5.38 -7.62 0.05
CA ALA A 182 6.05 -8.42 1.07
C ALA A 182 5.76 -7.89 2.48
N PRO A 183 5.39 -8.75 3.44
CA PRO A 183 5.30 -8.36 4.84
C PRO A 183 6.70 -8.15 5.42
N VAL A 184 6.86 -7.12 6.25
CA VAL A 184 8.09 -6.90 7.01
C VAL A 184 7.97 -7.63 8.34
N ILE A 185 8.74 -8.69 8.53
CA ILE A 185 8.73 -9.49 9.75
C ILE A 185 9.62 -8.87 10.82
N GLN A 186 9.41 -9.26 12.08
CA GLN A 186 10.35 -8.89 13.15
C GLN A 186 11.73 -9.52 12.92
N PRO A 187 12.80 -8.84 13.35
CA PRO A 187 14.15 -9.39 13.39
C PRO A 187 14.30 -10.57 14.35
#